data_AF-S4MHM7-F1
#
_entry.id   AF-S4MHM7-F1
#
_cell.length_a   1.000
_cell.length_b   1.000
_cell.length_c   1.000
_cell.angle_alpha   90.00
_cell.angle_beta   90.00
_cell.angle_gamma   90.00
#
_symmetry.space_group_name_H-M   'P 1'
#
loop_
_entity.id
_entity.type
_entity.pdbx_description
1 polymer ?
#
loop_
_entity_poly.entity_id
_entity_poly.type
_entity_poly.pdbx_seq_one_letter_code
_entity_poly.pdbx_strand_id
1 'polypeptide(L)'
;MMAAMRIRIDAVDLPGLTRPASAAGDLHVAVQRRDRPAELLAPQPGDAPSATWTLECTTSTSPTGTEVKGPYVQDRLGRRFIYLSWGTVDDSGTFTMFRRAKLMLDVIPDDVLAAAARDGLLVGRLGLTDEQGGPRCGRVEPPHITWTAARAD
;
A
#
# COMPACT_ATOMS: atom_id res chain seq x y z
N MET A 1 25.04 6.60 -1.28
CA MET A 1 24.33 7.80 -1.77
C MET A 1 22.84 7.51 -1.68
N MET A 2 22.02 8.48 -1.26
CA MET A 2 20.55 8.34 -1.31
C MET A 2 20.03 8.90 -2.63
N ALA A 3 19.13 8.19 -3.29
CA ALA A 3 18.44 8.62 -4.51
C ALA A 3 16.94 8.75 -4.23
N ALA A 4 16.26 9.62 -4.98
CA ALA A 4 14.80 9.72 -4.92
C ALA A 4 14.16 8.57 -5.70
N MET A 5 13.07 8.03 -5.20
CA MET A 5 12.27 7.00 -5.86
C MET A 5 10.80 7.19 -5.46
N ARG A 6 9.88 6.94 -6.39
CA ARG A 6 8.45 6.85 -6.09
C ARG A 6 8.02 5.40 -5.96
N ILE A 7 7.12 5.11 -5.03
CA ILE A 7 6.36 3.85 -5.01
C ILE A 7 4.94 4.16 -5.45
N ARG A 8 4.49 3.56 -6.55
CA ARG A 8 3.09 3.62 -6.98
C ARG A 8 2.39 2.32 -6.63
N ILE A 9 1.25 2.43 -5.96
CA ILE A 9 0.36 1.30 -5.69
C ILE A 9 -0.82 1.47 -6.63
N ASP A 10 -1.03 0.49 -7.52
CA ASP A 10 -2.17 0.43 -8.44
C ASP A 10 -3.07 -0.74 -8.02
N ALA A 11 -4.24 -0.42 -7.48
CA ALA A 11 -5.17 -1.38 -6.93
C ALA A 11 -6.47 -1.47 -7.75
N VAL A 12 -6.99 -2.69 -7.88
CA VAL A 12 -8.26 -3.01 -8.53
C VAL A 12 -9.06 -3.97 -7.64
N ASP A 13 -10.26 -4.38 -8.09
CA ASP A 13 -11.09 -5.38 -7.40
C ASP A 13 -11.28 -4.99 -5.93
N LEU A 14 -11.98 -3.87 -5.70
CA LEU A 14 -12.31 -3.41 -4.36
C LEU A 14 -13.60 -4.12 -3.88
N PRO A 15 -13.75 -4.38 -2.57
CA PRO A 15 -14.80 -5.26 -2.03
C PRO A 15 -16.22 -4.67 -2.02
N GLY A 16 -16.43 -3.48 -2.56
CA GLY A 16 -17.69 -2.72 -2.51
C GLY A 16 -17.84 -1.88 -1.24
N LEU A 17 -18.98 -1.21 -1.11
CA LEU A 17 -19.28 -0.30 0.02
C LEU A 17 -19.69 -1.04 1.30
N THR A 18 -20.22 -2.24 1.17
CA THR A 18 -20.79 -3.01 2.29
C THR A 18 -19.95 -4.21 2.61
N ARG A 19 -19.79 -4.50 3.91
CA ARG A 19 -19.28 -5.81 4.34
C ARG A 19 -20.47 -6.76 4.51
N PRO A 20 -20.32 -8.07 4.27
CA PRO A 20 -21.39 -9.06 4.51
C PRO A 20 -22.01 -9.03 5.92
N ALA A 21 -21.38 -8.34 6.87
CA ALA A 21 -21.81 -8.19 8.26
C ALA A 21 -22.00 -6.73 8.74
N SER A 22 -21.99 -5.70 7.87
CA SER A 22 -22.29 -4.31 8.29
C SER A 22 -23.18 -3.57 7.29
N ALA A 23 -24.29 -3.03 7.79
CA ALA A 23 -25.31 -2.32 7.01
C ALA A 23 -24.91 -0.88 6.59
N ALA A 24 -23.87 -0.30 7.18
CA ALA A 24 -23.39 1.04 6.83
C ALA A 24 -22.41 0.95 5.64
N GLY A 25 -22.76 1.62 4.54
CA GLY A 25 -22.15 1.52 3.22
C GLY A 25 -21.09 2.57 2.91
N ASP A 26 -20.11 2.77 3.79
CA ASP A 26 -19.05 3.78 3.62
C ASP A 26 -17.66 3.19 3.83
N LEU A 27 -17.44 1.97 3.35
CA LEU A 27 -16.13 1.34 3.38
C LEU A 27 -15.13 2.15 2.55
N HIS A 28 -13.99 2.48 3.14
CA HIS A 28 -12.89 3.17 2.47
C HIS A 28 -11.54 2.49 2.75
N VAL A 29 -10.60 2.68 1.82
CA VAL A 29 -9.19 2.28 1.94
C VAL A 29 -8.28 3.47 1.76
N ALA A 30 -7.23 3.56 2.56
CA ALA A 30 -6.22 4.61 2.44
C ALA A 30 -4.82 4.10 2.79
N VAL A 31 -3.78 4.78 2.32
CA VAL A 31 -2.40 4.51 2.76
C VAL A 31 -2.14 5.22 4.08
N GLN A 32 -1.70 4.47 5.10
CA GLN A 32 -1.47 5.02 6.44
C GLN A 32 -0.03 5.50 6.61
N ARG A 33 0.15 6.73 7.11
CA ARG A 33 1.48 7.25 7.45
C ARG A 33 2.11 6.47 8.60
N ARG A 34 3.44 6.30 8.53
CA ARG A 34 4.25 5.74 9.61
C ARG A 34 4.14 6.62 10.86
N ASP A 35 3.95 5.95 12.00
CA ASP A 35 3.88 6.56 13.34
C ASP A 35 2.78 7.61 13.53
N ARG A 36 1.88 7.79 12.54
CA ARG A 36 0.73 8.70 12.60
C ARG A 36 -0.53 8.03 12.01
N PRO A 37 -1.21 7.14 12.76
CA PRO A 37 -2.31 6.33 12.23
C PRO A 37 -3.52 7.11 11.71
N ALA A 38 -3.75 8.33 12.22
CA ALA A 38 -4.82 9.22 11.76
C ALA A 38 -4.48 9.95 10.45
N GLU A 39 -3.19 9.99 10.04
CA GLU A 39 -2.79 10.60 8.78
C GLU A 39 -2.89 9.56 7.65
N LEU A 40 -3.99 9.66 6.91
CA LEU A 40 -4.32 8.79 5.79
C LEU A 40 -4.15 9.55 4.47
N LEU A 41 -3.43 8.94 3.54
CA LEU A 41 -3.24 9.50 2.21
C LEU A 41 -4.37 9.06 1.29
N ALA A 42 -5.09 10.05 0.76
CA ALA A 42 -6.12 9.93 -0.27
C ALA A 42 -7.04 8.70 -0.07
N PRO A 43 -7.93 8.70 0.95
CA PRO A 43 -8.92 7.66 1.11
C PRO A 43 -9.75 7.46 -0.16
N GLN A 44 -10.00 6.20 -0.52
CA GLN A 44 -10.76 5.80 -1.70
C GLN A 44 -11.97 4.96 -1.25
N PRO A 45 -13.15 5.16 -1.85
CA PRO A 45 -14.33 4.38 -1.52
C PRO A 45 -14.16 2.92 -1.98
N GLY A 46 -14.77 2.00 -1.26
CA GLY A 46 -14.64 0.56 -1.46
C GLY A 46 -15.30 0.04 -2.74
N ASP A 47 -16.11 0.85 -3.42
CA ASP A 47 -16.69 0.55 -4.73
C ASP A 47 -16.01 1.30 -5.89
N ALA A 48 -14.91 2.02 -5.63
CA ALA A 48 -14.14 2.62 -6.72
C ALA A 48 -13.67 1.53 -7.69
N PRO A 49 -13.68 1.80 -9.01
CA PRO A 49 -13.21 0.82 -10.00
C PRO A 49 -11.71 0.49 -9.84
N SER A 50 -10.95 1.43 -9.28
CA SER A 50 -9.53 1.31 -8.99
C SER A 50 -9.10 2.34 -7.95
N ALA A 51 -7.98 2.10 -7.29
CA ALA A 51 -7.35 3.06 -6.39
C ALA A 51 -5.84 3.15 -6.66
N THR A 52 -5.31 4.36 -6.78
CA THR A 52 -3.87 4.59 -6.99
C THR A 52 -3.30 5.56 -5.96
N TRP A 53 -2.16 5.19 -5.38
CA TRP A 53 -1.38 6.06 -4.49
C TRP A 53 0.06 6.13 -4.96
N THR A 54 0.66 7.32 -4.89
CA THR A 54 2.09 7.53 -5.16
C THR A 54 2.76 8.03 -3.89
N LEU A 55 3.83 7.35 -3.48
CA LEU A 55 4.54 7.58 -2.23
C LEU A 55 5.97 8.02 -2.54
N GLU A 56 6.32 9.22 -2.09
CA GLU A 56 7.70 9.71 -2.16
C GLU A 56 8.60 8.92 -1.21
N CYS A 57 9.68 8.37 -1.74
CA CYS A 57 10.64 7.56 -1.02
C CYS A 57 12.08 7.96 -1.37
N THR A 58 13.01 7.51 -0.55
CA THR A 58 14.43 7.52 -0.84
C THR A 58 14.98 6.10 -0.82
N THR A 59 15.95 5.84 -1.68
CA THR A 59 16.67 4.58 -1.73
C THR A 59 18.14 4.76 -1.46
N SER A 60 18.75 3.83 -0.73
CA SER A 60 20.21 3.72 -0.62
C SER A 60 20.65 2.31 -0.98
N THR A 61 21.47 2.21 -2.01
CA THR A 61 22.09 0.94 -2.42
C THR A 61 23.30 0.64 -1.55
N SER A 62 23.41 -0.61 -1.07
CA SER A 62 24.57 -1.15 -0.38
C SER A 62 24.91 -2.55 -0.91
N PRO A 63 26.06 -3.14 -0.54
CA PRO A 63 26.38 -4.53 -0.88
C PRO A 63 25.38 -5.56 -0.34
N THR A 64 24.55 -5.19 0.64
CA THR A 64 23.52 -6.06 1.23
C THR A 64 22.13 -5.84 0.61
N GLY A 65 22.04 -5.04 -0.46
CA GLY A 65 20.79 -4.78 -1.19
C GLY A 65 20.38 -3.31 -1.19
N THR A 66 19.18 -3.05 -1.71
CA THR A 66 18.59 -1.71 -1.74
C THR A 66 17.73 -1.46 -0.50
N GLU A 67 18.09 -0.45 0.27
CA GLU A 67 17.25 0.06 1.34
C GLU A 67 16.25 1.09 0.80
N VAL A 68 15.02 1.09 1.32
CA VAL A 68 13.93 2.01 0.95
C VAL A 68 13.41 2.66 2.22
N LYS A 69 13.30 3.98 2.20
CA LYS A 69 12.80 4.81 3.31
C LYS A 69 11.76 5.80 2.79
N GLY A 70 10.81 6.17 3.63
CA GLY A 70 9.77 7.13 3.29
C GLY A 70 8.74 7.28 4.40
N PRO A 71 7.91 8.34 4.39
CA PRO A 71 6.93 8.61 5.45
C PRO A 71 5.81 7.55 5.53
N TYR A 72 5.61 6.76 4.48
CA TYR A 72 4.61 5.69 4.42
C TYR A 72 5.23 4.28 4.51
N VAL A 73 6.57 4.18 4.48
CA VAL A 73 7.29 2.92 4.65
C VAL A 73 7.44 2.63 6.15
N GLN A 74 6.76 1.58 6.58
CA GLN A 74 6.87 1.06 7.94
C GLN A 74 8.18 0.29 8.08
N ASP A 75 8.78 0.39 9.26
CA ASP A 75 9.95 -0.38 9.64
C ASP A 75 9.76 -0.83 11.09
N ARG A 76 9.30 -2.08 11.26
CA ARG A 76 8.91 -2.65 12.55
C ARG A 76 9.39 -4.11 12.60
N LEU A 77 10.07 -4.49 13.68
CA LEU A 77 10.56 -5.86 13.90
C LEU A 77 11.42 -6.38 12.72
N GLY A 78 12.24 -5.51 12.13
CA GLY A 78 13.12 -5.87 11.00
C GLY A 78 12.40 -6.09 9.67
N ARG A 79 11.11 -5.77 9.56
CA ARG A 79 10.33 -5.90 8.32
C ARG A 79 9.88 -4.55 7.79
N ARG A 80 9.97 -4.42 6.47
CA ARG A 80 9.56 -3.22 5.72
C ARG A 80 8.29 -3.47 4.93
N PHE A 81 7.31 -2.60 5.09
CA PHE A 81 6.02 -2.73 4.44
C PHE A 81 5.26 -1.41 4.37
N ILE A 82 4.21 -1.33 3.57
CA ILE A 82 3.27 -0.20 3.51
C ILE A 82 1.95 -0.63 4.12
N TYR A 83 1.31 0.23 4.92
CA TYR A 83 -0.03 -0.03 5.44
C TYR A 83 -1.11 0.48 4.48
N LEU A 84 -2.01 -0.43 4.09
CA LEU A 84 -3.35 -0.06 3.64
C LEU A 84 -4.31 -0.24 4.82
N SER A 85 -5.02 0.82 5.17
CA SER A 85 -5.99 0.83 6.25
C SER A 85 -7.40 0.83 5.68
N TRP A 86 -8.21 -0.12 6.14
CA TRP A 86 -9.64 -0.20 5.89
C TRP A 86 -10.40 0.39 7.06
N GLY A 87 -11.39 1.21 6.74
CA GLY A 87 -12.24 1.86 7.73
C GLY A 87 -13.58 2.24 7.15
N THR A 88 -14.49 2.65 8.02
CA THR A 88 -15.73 3.30 7.63
C THR A 88 -15.57 4.80 7.78
N VAL A 89 -16.20 5.57 6.89
CA VAL A 89 -16.31 7.02 7.01
C VAL A 89 -17.73 7.32 7.49
N ASP A 90 -17.87 8.10 8.56
CA ASP A 90 -19.21 8.54 9.03
C ASP A 90 -19.66 9.83 8.33
N ASP A 91 -20.89 10.28 8.63
CA ASP A 91 -21.47 11.51 8.07
C ASP A 91 -20.63 12.78 8.34
N SER A 92 -19.74 12.75 9.34
CA SER A 92 -18.82 13.85 9.65
C SER A 92 -17.51 13.79 8.84
N GLY A 93 -17.34 12.76 8.01
CA GLY A 93 -16.10 12.48 7.30
C GLY A 93 -15.04 11.79 8.15
N THR A 94 -15.38 11.32 9.35
CA THR A 94 -14.42 10.72 10.27
C THR A 94 -14.14 9.28 9.86
N PHE A 95 -12.87 8.98 9.56
CA PHE A 95 -12.41 7.64 9.23
C PHE A 95 -12.16 6.80 10.50
N THR A 96 -12.92 5.73 10.66
CA THR A 96 -12.73 4.75 11.74
C THR A 96 -12.15 3.45 11.18
N MET A 97 -10.85 3.24 11.41
CA MET A 97 -10.13 2.04 10.96
C MET A 97 -10.60 0.78 11.72
N PHE A 98 -10.85 -0.32 11.00
CA PHE A 98 -11.12 -1.62 11.61
C PHE A 98 -10.20 -2.76 11.14
N ARG A 99 -9.53 -2.63 9.98
CA ARG A 99 -8.60 -3.65 9.45
C ARG A 99 -7.45 -3.02 8.68
N ARG A 100 -6.36 -3.79 8.49
CA ARG A 100 -5.18 -3.37 7.72
C ARG A 100 -4.61 -4.51 6.88
N ALA A 101 -4.08 -4.14 5.72
CA ALA A 101 -3.14 -4.94 4.93
C ALA A 101 -1.73 -4.34 5.03
N LYS A 102 -0.72 -5.22 4.96
CA LYS A 102 0.71 -4.90 4.95
C LYS A 102 1.27 -5.30 3.59
N LEU A 103 1.51 -4.34 2.72
CA LEU A 103 2.17 -4.59 1.44
C LEU A 103 3.66 -4.77 1.69
N MET A 104 4.12 -6.00 1.61
CA MET A 104 5.46 -6.37 2.05
C MET A 104 6.50 -5.93 1.03
N LEU A 105 7.54 -5.21 1.48
CA LEU A 105 8.65 -4.75 0.65
C LEU A 105 9.87 -5.68 0.75
N ASP A 106 9.93 -6.51 1.79
CA ASP A 106 11.00 -7.48 2.03
C ASP A 106 10.94 -8.72 1.13
N VAL A 107 9.82 -8.91 0.43
CA VAL A 107 9.61 -10.00 -0.54
C VAL A 107 9.85 -9.57 -1.98
N ILE A 108 10.28 -8.32 -2.21
CA ILE A 108 10.56 -7.81 -3.55
C ILE A 108 11.91 -8.38 -4.01
N PRO A 109 11.99 -9.00 -5.20
CA PRO A 109 13.25 -9.44 -5.77
C PRO A 109 14.28 -8.30 -5.87
N ASP A 110 15.53 -8.57 -5.52
CA ASP A 110 16.59 -7.57 -5.45
C ASP A 110 16.84 -6.87 -6.80
N ASP A 111 16.70 -7.59 -7.91
CA ASP A 111 16.84 -7.07 -9.27
C ASP A 111 15.74 -6.07 -9.61
N VAL A 112 14.48 -6.36 -9.23
CA VAL A 112 13.34 -5.44 -9.37
C VAL A 112 13.57 -4.19 -8.54
N LEU A 113 14.00 -4.33 -7.29
CA LEU A 113 14.21 -3.18 -6.41
C LEU A 113 15.40 -2.34 -6.86
N ALA A 114 16.48 -2.97 -7.33
CA ALA A 114 17.63 -2.27 -7.91
C ALA A 114 17.27 -1.56 -9.21
N ALA A 115 16.45 -2.15 -10.07
CA ALA A 115 15.95 -1.49 -11.28
C ALA A 115 15.08 -0.27 -10.92
N ALA A 116 14.14 -0.42 -9.99
CA ALA A 116 13.30 0.68 -9.54
C ALA A 116 14.09 1.83 -8.90
N ALA A 117 15.15 1.52 -8.13
CA ALA A 117 16.03 2.53 -7.56
C ALA A 117 16.85 3.29 -8.63
N ARG A 118 17.19 2.64 -9.75
CA ARG A 118 17.87 3.29 -10.88
C ARG A 118 16.91 4.10 -11.74
N ASP A 119 15.72 3.55 -12.01
CA ASP A 119 14.74 4.11 -12.94
C ASP A 119 13.73 5.06 -12.26
N GLY A 120 13.72 5.09 -10.93
CA GLY A 120 12.98 6.05 -10.11
C GLY A 120 11.55 5.66 -9.75
N LEU A 121 11.05 4.50 -10.17
CA LEU A 121 9.68 4.05 -9.89
C LEU A 121 9.58 2.54 -9.59
N LEU A 122 8.97 2.23 -8.44
CA LEU A 122 8.53 0.89 -8.06
C LEU A 122 6.99 0.84 -8.12
N VAL A 123 6.42 -0.13 -8.84
CA VAL A 123 4.96 -0.28 -9.00
C VAL A 123 4.50 -1.58 -8.34
N GLY A 124 3.59 -1.48 -7.36
CA GLY A 124 2.89 -2.61 -6.74
C GLY A 124 1.46 -2.70 -7.27
N ARG A 125 1.08 -3.86 -7.82
CA ARG A 125 -0.27 -4.13 -8.35
C ARG A 125 -0.97 -5.23 -7.57
N LEU A 126 -2.20 -5.01 -7.14
CA LEU A 126 -2.96 -5.95 -6.32
C LEU A 126 -4.49 -5.84 -6.49
N GLY A 127 -5.19 -6.93 -6.22
CA GLY A 127 -6.63 -6.93 -5.93
C GLY A 127 -6.89 -6.65 -4.45
N LEU A 128 -7.93 -5.88 -4.12
CA LEU A 128 -8.26 -5.47 -2.75
C LEU A 128 -9.37 -6.29 -2.08
N THR A 129 -10.01 -7.20 -2.83
CA THR A 129 -10.92 -8.21 -2.32
C THR A 129 -10.14 -9.46 -1.89
N ASP A 130 -10.53 -10.08 -0.77
CA ASP A 130 -10.02 -11.36 -0.28
C ASP A 130 -10.90 -12.54 -0.74
N GLU A 131 -10.49 -13.76 -0.39
CA GLU A 131 -11.17 -15.01 -0.78
C GLU A 131 -12.60 -15.13 -0.22
N GLN A 132 -12.95 -14.34 0.79
CA GLN A 132 -14.30 -14.29 1.39
C GLN A 132 -15.14 -13.16 0.81
N GLY A 133 -14.66 -12.45 -0.22
CA GLY A 133 -15.33 -11.27 -0.78
C GLY A 133 -15.17 -10.02 0.09
N GLY A 134 -14.28 -10.04 1.08
CA GLY A 134 -14.07 -8.96 2.03
C GLY A 134 -12.83 -8.12 1.74
N PRO A 135 -12.57 -7.08 2.56
CA PRO A 135 -11.40 -6.23 2.40
C PRO A 135 -10.11 -6.97 2.75
N ARG A 136 -9.20 -7.07 1.77
CA ARG A 136 -7.89 -7.73 1.91
C ARG A 136 -7.13 -7.18 3.11
N CYS A 137 -6.67 -8.08 3.97
CA CYS A 137 -5.98 -7.75 5.22
C CYS A 137 -4.79 -8.68 5.48
N GLY A 138 -4.06 -8.44 6.56
CA GLY A 138 -2.90 -9.26 6.92
C GLY A 138 -1.67 -8.91 6.09
N ARG A 139 -0.80 -9.88 5.83
CA ARG A 139 0.36 -9.69 4.95
C ARG A 139 -0.05 -9.90 3.50
N VAL A 140 0.36 -8.98 2.64
CA VAL A 140 0.17 -9.06 1.20
C VAL A 140 1.55 -9.24 0.58
N GLU A 141 1.78 -10.46 0.12
CA GLU A 141 2.98 -10.96 -0.53
C GLU A 141 2.54 -11.61 -1.87
N PRO A 142 3.45 -11.87 -2.83
CA PRO A 142 3.10 -12.66 -4.01
C PRO A 142 2.43 -13.99 -3.64
N PRO A 143 1.42 -14.47 -4.40
CA PRO A 143 0.94 -13.94 -5.69
C PRO A 143 -0.08 -12.80 -5.58
N HIS A 144 -0.45 -12.35 -4.36
CA HIS A 144 -1.51 -11.36 -4.17
C HIS A 144 -1.12 -9.93 -4.51
N ILE A 145 0.18 -9.66 -4.62
CA ILE A 145 0.75 -8.42 -5.12
C ILE A 145 1.87 -8.75 -6.10
N THR A 146 1.93 -8.02 -7.20
CA THR A 146 3.04 -8.05 -8.15
C THR A 146 3.82 -6.74 -8.06
N TRP A 147 5.13 -6.85 -7.89
CA TRP A 147 6.05 -5.70 -7.87
C TRP A 147 6.84 -5.64 -9.17
N THR A 148 6.93 -4.46 -9.77
CA THR A 148 7.69 -4.22 -11.01
C THR A 148 8.44 -2.89 -10.94
N ALA A 149 9.60 -2.83 -11.58
CA ALA A 149 10.29 -1.57 -11.81
C ALA A 149 9.72 -0.87 -13.04
N ALA A 150 9.66 0.45 -13.00
CA ALA A 150 9.31 1.29 -14.12
C ALA A 150 10.17 2.55 -14.11
N ARG A 151 10.10 3.33 -15.20
CA ARG A 151 10.76 4.62 -15.29
C ARG A 151 9.86 5.70 -14.71
N ALA A 152 10.43 6.55 -13.87
CA ALA A 152 9.81 7.82 -13.49
C ALA A 152 9.85 8.75 -14.70
N ASP A 153 8.68 9.28 -15.09
CA ASP A 153 8.57 10.42 -16.01
C ASP A 153 9.26 11.67 -15.45
#